data_AF-A0A0M2R4J2-F1
#
_entry.id   AF-A0A0M2R4J2-F1
#
_cell.length_a   1.000
_cell.length_b   1.000
_cell.length_c   1.000
_cell.angle_alpha   90.00
_cell.angle_beta   90.00
_cell.angle_gamma   90.00
#
_symmetry.space_group_name_H-M   'P 1'
#
loop_
_entity.id
_entity.type
_entity.pdbx_description
1 polymer ?
#
loop_
_entity_poly.entity_id
_entity_poly.type
_entity_poly.pdbx_seq_one_letter_code
_entity_poly.pdbx_strand_id
1 'polypeptide(L)'
;MPGKAKKLFVTAIFSIAFVQPIYSSVAQNGYLTPNNITRKPLLKPGLPSQQLKKERYLGSRLIYSTKDPLSEIFTKDPGLSKACRRGRFKQVKSMQYIAVVDGRKYGAALYQSNMLHDPKKLAEKNRIYLFKGQGTSNCRVFHKQI
;
A
#
# COMPACT_ATOMS: atom_id res chain seq x y z
N MET A 1 29.16 21.60 68.96
CA MET A 1 28.02 21.70 69.90
C MET A 1 26.88 22.46 69.20
N PRO A 2 25.61 22.15 69.50
CA PRO A 2 24.73 21.39 68.61
C PRO A 2 23.62 22.20 67.92
N GLY A 3 23.00 21.62 66.89
CA GLY A 3 21.73 22.15 66.35
C GLY A 3 21.18 21.45 65.12
N LYS A 4 21.01 20.12 65.16
CA LYS A 4 20.20 19.38 64.18
C LYS A 4 18.76 19.91 64.21
N ALA A 5 18.18 20.18 63.05
CA ALA A 5 16.73 20.07 62.86
C ALA A 5 16.44 19.49 61.48
N LYS A 6 16.31 18.17 61.45
CA LYS A 6 15.73 17.42 60.33
C LYS A 6 14.23 17.76 60.29
N LYS A 7 13.72 18.28 59.18
CA LYS A 7 12.29 18.24 58.88
C LYS A 7 12.06 17.12 57.87
N LEU A 8 11.67 15.97 58.41
CA LEU A 8 10.93 14.92 57.73
C LEU A 8 9.52 15.41 57.38
N PHE A 9 8.83 14.62 56.54
CA PHE A 9 7.38 14.57 56.30
C PHE A 9 6.90 15.48 55.14
N VAL A 10 6.18 15.03 54.11
CA VAL A 10 5.50 13.74 53.81
C VAL A 10 5.49 13.58 52.29
N THR A 11 5.95 12.45 51.77
CA THR A 11 5.66 12.03 50.39
C THR A 11 4.21 11.59 50.31
N ALA A 12 3.34 12.40 49.71
CA ALA A 12 1.99 11.98 49.34
C ALA A 12 2.07 11.10 48.08
N ILE A 13 2.15 9.78 48.28
CA ILE A 13 2.02 8.81 47.20
C ILE A 13 0.53 8.68 46.91
N PHE A 14 0.05 9.39 45.88
CA PHE A 14 -1.26 9.12 45.30
C PHE A 14 -1.17 7.82 44.49
N SER A 15 -1.41 6.70 45.16
CA SER A 15 -1.65 5.41 44.51
C SER A 15 -3.02 5.45 43.83
N ILE A 16 -3.08 5.94 42.60
CA ILE A 16 -4.26 5.79 41.75
C ILE A 16 -4.22 4.35 41.23
N ALA A 17 -4.96 3.46 41.88
CA ALA A 17 -5.24 2.13 41.37
C ALA A 17 -6.10 2.27 40.10
N PHE A 18 -5.45 2.33 38.94
CA PHE A 18 -6.11 2.12 37.66
C PHE A 18 -6.49 0.64 37.55
N VAL A 19 -7.72 0.31 37.94
CA VAL A 19 -8.36 -0.95 37.56
C VAL A 19 -8.58 -0.89 36.05
N GLN A 20 -7.70 -1.52 35.28
CA GLN A 20 -7.95 -1.71 33.86
C GLN A 20 -9.04 -2.79 33.68
N PRO A 21 -10.08 -2.53 32.88
CA PRO A 21 -10.96 -3.60 32.43
C PRO A 21 -10.14 -4.53 31.52
N ILE A 22 -9.97 -5.78 31.96
CA ILE A 22 -9.45 -6.85 31.12
C ILE A 22 -10.55 -7.16 30.10
N TYR A 23 -10.53 -6.46 28.98
CA TYR A 23 -11.27 -6.91 27.79
C TYR A 23 -10.55 -8.13 27.26
N SER A 24 -11.01 -9.32 27.67
CA SER A 24 -10.70 -10.57 27.01
C SER A 24 -11.32 -10.54 25.60
N SER A 25 -10.63 -9.93 24.64
CA SER A 25 -10.94 -10.18 23.24
C SER A 25 -10.48 -11.59 22.92
N VAL A 26 -11.40 -12.55 23.01
CA VAL A 26 -11.25 -13.84 22.35
C VAL A 26 -11.24 -13.56 20.86
N ALA A 27 -10.05 -13.32 20.31
CA ALA A 27 -9.81 -13.41 18.89
C ALA A 27 -10.02 -14.88 18.52
N GLN A 28 -11.22 -15.22 18.06
CA GLN A 28 -11.45 -16.46 17.34
C GLN A 28 -10.59 -16.39 16.08
N ASN A 29 -9.38 -16.93 16.17
CA ASN A 29 -8.53 -17.25 15.03
C ASN A 29 -9.18 -18.42 14.29
N GLY A 30 -10.34 -18.18 13.68
CA GLY A 30 -10.85 -19.00 12.60
C GLY A 30 -9.98 -18.73 11.40
N TYR A 31 -8.89 -19.47 11.25
CA TYR A 31 -8.20 -19.58 9.98
C TYR A 31 -9.21 -20.13 8.98
N LEU A 32 -9.82 -19.25 8.19
CA LEU A 32 -10.50 -19.62 6.96
C LEU A 32 -9.42 -20.19 6.04
N THR A 33 -9.27 -21.50 6.06
CA THR A 33 -8.60 -22.24 4.99
C THR A 33 -9.25 -21.86 3.66
N PRO A 34 -8.48 -21.80 2.55
CA PRO A 34 -9.05 -21.56 1.24
C PRO A 34 -9.79 -22.83 0.80
N ASN A 35 -10.95 -23.08 1.41
CA ASN A 35 -11.90 -24.01 0.85
C ASN A 35 -12.29 -23.48 -0.51
N ASN A 36 -12.15 -24.36 -1.49
CA ASN A 36 -12.61 -24.24 -2.86
C ASN A 36 -14.14 -24.01 -2.85
N ILE A 37 -14.56 -22.80 -2.49
CA ILE A 37 -15.93 -22.36 -2.72
C ILE A 37 -15.97 -22.04 -4.20
N THR A 38 -16.33 -23.06 -4.99
CA THR A 38 -16.83 -22.86 -6.33
C THR A 38 -18.14 -22.09 -6.20
N ARG A 39 -18.07 -20.77 -5.99
CA ARG A 39 -19.23 -19.90 -6.14
C ARG A 39 -19.54 -19.94 -7.62
N LYS A 40 -20.49 -20.79 -8.03
CA LYS A 40 -21.13 -20.64 -9.33
C LYS A 40 -21.59 -19.18 -9.38
N PRO A 41 -21.11 -18.36 -10.34
CA PRO A 41 -21.66 -17.02 -10.48
C PRO A 41 -23.16 -17.19 -10.70
N LEU A 42 -23.97 -16.53 -9.87
CA LEU A 42 -25.41 -16.43 -10.08
C LEU A 42 -25.61 -15.59 -11.36
N LEU A 43 -25.46 -16.23 -12.51
CA LEU A 43 -25.88 -15.71 -13.79
C LEU A 43 -27.41 -15.59 -13.69
N LYS A 44 -27.92 -14.36 -13.81
CA LYS A 44 -29.35 -14.15 -13.98
C LYS A 44 -29.83 -15.01 -15.16
N PRO A 45 -30.91 -15.80 -15.02
CA PRO A 45 -31.45 -16.57 -16.13
C PRO A 45 -31.75 -15.63 -17.32
N GLY A 46 -31.20 -15.93 -18.49
CA GLY A 46 -31.48 -15.20 -19.74
C GLY A 46 -30.41 -14.21 -20.22
N LEU A 47 -29.31 -13.99 -19.50
CA LEU A 47 -28.16 -13.26 -20.07
C LEU A 47 -27.30 -14.23 -20.87
N PRO A 48 -27.00 -13.98 -22.17
CA PRO A 48 -26.08 -14.83 -22.90
C PRO A 48 -24.78 -14.91 -22.12
N SER A 49 -24.27 -16.12 -21.90
CA SER A 49 -22.97 -16.32 -21.27
C SER A 49 -21.90 -15.80 -22.22
N GLN A 50 -21.73 -14.48 -22.30
CA GLN A 50 -20.47 -13.91 -22.70
C GLN A 50 -19.50 -14.40 -21.63
N GLN A 51 -18.85 -15.53 -21.91
CA GLN A 51 -17.67 -15.94 -21.18
C GLN A 51 -16.78 -14.71 -21.19
N LEU A 52 -16.70 -14.01 -20.05
CA LEU A 52 -15.77 -12.91 -19.88
C LEU A 52 -14.43 -13.48 -20.33
N LYS A 53 -13.93 -13.00 -21.48
CA LYS A 53 -12.71 -13.49 -22.08
C LYS A 53 -11.65 -13.38 -21.00
N LYS A 54 -11.34 -14.51 -20.35
CA LYS A 54 -10.45 -14.53 -19.19
C LYS A 54 -9.09 -14.16 -19.75
N GLU A 55 -8.74 -12.89 -19.59
CA GLU A 55 -7.49 -12.38 -20.10
C GLU A 55 -6.36 -13.18 -19.46
N ARG A 56 -5.52 -13.82 -20.29
CA ARG A 56 -4.43 -14.64 -19.77
C ARG A 56 -3.51 -13.73 -18.96
N TYR A 57 -3.40 -14.00 -17.67
CA TYR A 57 -2.43 -13.33 -16.81
C TYR A 57 -1.03 -13.78 -17.24
N LEU A 58 -0.30 -12.92 -17.97
CA LEU A 58 1.02 -13.22 -18.55
C LEU A 58 2.17 -13.13 -17.52
N GLY A 59 1.85 -13.04 -16.23
CA GLY A 59 2.84 -12.71 -15.20
C GLY A 59 3.27 -11.23 -15.26
N SER A 60 4.20 -10.87 -14.38
CA SER A 60 4.78 -9.52 -14.32
C SER A 60 5.95 -9.37 -15.29
N ARG A 61 5.96 -8.30 -16.08
CA ARG A 61 7.06 -7.93 -16.98
C ARG A 61 7.98 -6.89 -16.33
N LEU A 62 9.27 -7.20 -16.23
CA LEU A 62 10.29 -6.28 -15.75
C LEU A 62 10.59 -5.22 -16.83
N ILE A 63 10.52 -3.93 -16.47
CA ILE A 63 10.82 -2.82 -17.39
C ILE A 63 11.94 -1.91 -16.92
N TYR A 64 12.37 -2.03 -15.66
CA TYR A 64 13.48 -1.27 -15.09
C TYR A 64 14.11 -2.06 -13.94
N SER A 65 15.43 -2.05 -13.87
CA SER A 65 16.17 -2.66 -12.77
C SER A 65 17.38 -1.81 -12.41
N THR A 66 17.62 -1.61 -11.12
CA THR A 66 18.85 -0.99 -10.61
C THR A 66 19.20 -1.54 -9.22
N LYS A 67 20.47 -1.44 -8.87
CA LYS A 67 21.00 -1.73 -7.53
C LYS A 67 20.99 -0.50 -6.64
N ASP A 68 20.98 0.71 -7.18
CA ASP A 68 21.10 1.91 -6.34
C ASP A 68 19.81 2.17 -5.54
N PRO A 69 19.92 2.82 -4.37
CA PRO A 69 18.79 3.12 -3.50
C PRO A 69 17.72 3.95 -4.19
N LEU A 70 16.45 3.68 -3.86
CA LEU A 70 15.30 4.41 -4.41
C LEU A 70 15.42 5.93 -4.23
N SER A 71 15.91 6.39 -3.07
CA SER A 71 16.03 7.81 -2.74
C SER A 71 17.06 8.57 -3.57
N GLU A 72 18.02 7.87 -4.17
CA GLU A 72 19.08 8.50 -4.97
C GLU A 72 18.66 8.72 -6.41
N ILE A 73 17.88 7.78 -6.97
CA ILE A 73 17.52 7.81 -8.39
C ILE A 73 16.08 8.30 -8.63
N PHE A 74 15.18 8.10 -7.68
CA PHE A 74 13.77 8.40 -7.86
C PHE A 74 13.30 9.51 -6.94
N THR A 75 12.59 10.47 -7.51
CA THR A 75 11.95 11.54 -6.75
C THR A 75 10.52 11.14 -6.38
N LYS A 76 10.15 11.27 -5.11
CA LYS A 76 8.76 11.08 -4.66
C LYS A 76 7.94 12.31 -5.03
N ASP A 77 6.84 12.11 -5.77
CA ASP A 77 5.95 13.20 -6.15
C ASP A 77 4.71 13.24 -5.24
N PRO A 78 4.52 14.31 -4.44
CA PRO A 78 3.35 14.45 -3.56
C PRO A 78 2.02 14.56 -4.31
N GLY A 79 2.01 15.25 -5.45
CA GLY A 79 0.83 15.47 -6.29
C GLY A 79 0.35 14.17 -6.93
N LEU A 80 1.26 13.43 -7.57
CA LEU A 80 0.96 12.12 -8.14
C LEU A 80 0.61 11.10 -7.05
N SER A 81 1.29 11.14 -5.89
CA SER A 81 0.92 10.30 -4.75
C SER A 81 -0.50 10.58 -4.27
N LYS A 82 -0.90 11.86 -4.21
CA LYS A 82 -2.28 12.26 -3.86
C LYS A 82 -3.29 11.80 -4.90
N ALA A 83 -2.95 11.88 -6.19
CA ALA A 83 -3.79 11.38 -7.27
C ALA A 83 -3.93 9.84 -7.20
N CYS A 84 -2.85 9.12 -6.91
CA CYS A 84 -2.87 7.67 -6.76
C CYS A 84 -3.73 7.21 -5.60
N ARG A 85 -3.64 7.86 -4.44
CA ARG A 85 -4.52 7.58 -3.28
C ARG A 85 -6.00 7.74 -3.63
N ARG A 86 -6.32 8.60 -4.60
CA ARG A 86 -7.68 8.83 -5.11
C ARG A 86 -8.04 7.93 -6.30
N GLY A 87 -7.17 7.00 -6.68
CA GLY A 87 -7.36 6.13 -7.85
C GLY A 87 -7.26 6.83 -9.20
N ARG A 88 -6.81 8.09 -9.25
CA ARG A 88 -6.73 8.94 -10.46
C ARG A 88 -5.34 8.94 -11.11
N PHE A 89 -4.41 8.17 -10.57
CA PHE A 89 -3.09 7.96 -11.14
C PHE A 89 -2.60 6.57 -10.72
N LYS A 90 -2.72 5.58 -11.59
CA LYS A 90 -2.45 4.18 -11.26
C LYS A 90 -2.08 3.39 -12.51
N GLN A 91 -1.41 2.26 -12.33
CA GLN A 91 -1.31 1.28 -13.39
C GLN A 91 -2.71 0.81 -13.80
N VAL A 92 -2.93 0.65 -15.11
CA VAL A 92 -4.18 0.07 -15.63
C VAL A 92 -4.35 -1.34 -15.09
N LYS A 93 -3.28 -2.13 -15.15
CA LYS A 93 -3.22 -3.48 -14.56
C LYS A 93 -2.13 -3.50 -13.50
N SER A 94 -2.55 -3.63 -12.25
CA SER A 94 -1.64 -3.64 -11.10
C SER A 94 -0.58 -4.74 -11.25
N MET A 95 0.68 -4.38 -11.05
CA MET A 95 1.84 -5.30 -11.10
C MET A 95 2.02 -6.06 -12.43
N GLN A 96 1.32 -5.68 -13.51
CA GLN A 96 1.59 -6.23 -14.84
C GLN A 96 3.00 -5.85 -15.31
N TYR A 97 3.40 -4.61 -15.03
CA TYR A 97 4.74 -4.11 -15.27
C TYR A 97 5.39 -3.77 -13.93
N ILE A 98 6.65 -4.14 -13.76
CA ILE A 98 7.38 -3.95 -12.51
C ILE A 98 8.74 -3.31 -12.75
N ALA A 99 9.22 -2.62 -11.72
CA ALA A 99 10.62 -2.24 -11.59
C ALA A 99 11.21 -2.91 -10.35
N VAL A 100 12.49 -3.25 -10.42
CA VAL A 100 13.27 -3.69 -9.25
C VAL A 100 14.27 -2.59 -8.92
N VAL A 101 14.18 -2.04 -7.71
CA VAL A 101 15.07 -0.98 -7.24
C VAL A 101 15.59 -1.39 -5.88
N ASP A 102 16.91 -1.51 -5.74
CA ASP A 102 17.56 -1.96 -4.51
C ASP A 102 16.93 -3.28 -4.00
N GLY A 103 16.80 -4.25 -4.92
CA GLY A 103 16.20 -5.57 -4.65
C GLY A 103 14.68 -5.56 -4.39
N ARG A 104 14.02 -4.40 -4.34
CA ARG A 104 12.59 -4.27 -4.03
C ARG A 104 11.74 -4.12 -5.28
N LYS A 105 10.62 -4.82 -5.33
CA LYS A 105 9.65 -4.74 -6.44
C LYS A 105 8.68 -3.58 -6.25
N TYR A 106 8.47 -2.84 -7.33
CA TYR A 106 7.48 -1.77 -7.44
C TYR A 106 6.61 -2.02 -8.67
N GLY A 107 5.34 -1.62 -8.63
CA GLY A 107 4.58 -1.47 -9.86
C GLY A 107 5.20 -0.35 -10.68
N ALA A 108 5.33 -0.51 -11.99
CA ALA A 108 5.96 0.47 -12.86
C ALA A 108 5.09 0.81 -14.08
N ALA A 109 5.03 2.07 -14.49
CA ALA A 109 4.35 2.47 -15.72
C ALA A 109 5.14 3.55 -16.47
N LEU A 110 5.03 3.52 -17.80
CA LEU A 110 5.41 4.62 -18.68
C LEU A 110 4.16 5.42 -19.06
N TYR A 111 4.34 6.56 -19.72
CA TYR A 111 3.24 7.34 -20.29
C TYR A 111 2.64 6.65 -21.52
N GLN A 112 1.89 5.58 -21.28
CA GLN A 112 1.20 4.80 -22.29
C GLN A 112 -0.19 4.44 -21.78
N SER A 113 -1.21 4.54 -22.64
CA SER A 113 -2.62 4.35 -22.26
C SER A 113 -2.94 2.95 -21.75
N ASN A 114 -2.18 1.93 -22.14
CA ASN A 114 -2.30 0.55 -21.68
C ASN A 114 -1.56 0.27 -20.37
N MET A 115 -0.65 1.16 -19.95
CA MET A 115 0.13 1.01 -18.72
C MET A 115 -0.39 1.91 -17.60
N LEU A 116 -0.77 3.14 -17.93
CA LEU A 116 -1.06 4.20 -16.97
C LEU A 116 -2.47 4.76 -17.16
N HIS A 117 -3.27 4.69 -16.10
CA HIS A 117 -4.53 5.40 -15.98
C HIS A 117 -4.27 6.79 -15.39
N ASP A 118 -4.34 7.81 -16.24
CA ASP A 118 -4.11 9.21 -15.89
C ASP A 118 -5.11 10.14 -16.62
N PRO A 119 -6.36 10.24 -16.14
CA PRO A 119 -7.40 11.06 -16.76
C PRO A 119 -7.08 12.57 -16.73
N LYS A 120 -6.20 13.01 -15.84
CA LYS A 120 -5.82 14.42 -15.70
C LYS A 120 -4.54 14.79 -16.48
N LYS A 121 -3.93 13.83 -17.17
CA LYS A 121 -2.69 14.02 -17.95
C LYS A 121 -1.58 14.67 -17.10
N LEU A 122 -1.42 14.20 -15.87
CA LEU A 122 -0.38 14.62 -14.94
C LEU A 122 0.99 14.04 -15.29
N ALA A 123 1.04 12.93 -16.04
CA ALA A 123 2.28 12.29 -16.43
C ALA A 123 2.93 12.95 -17.66
N GLU A 124 4.26 12.83 -17.70
CA GLU A 124 5.15 13.29 -18.74
C GLU A 124 5.67 12.10 -19.54
N LYS A 125 5.94 12.32 -20.83
CA LYS A 125 6.29 11.26 -21.79
C LYS A 125 7.58 10.51 -21.46
N ASN A 126 8.61 11.23 -20.96
CA ASN A 126 9.96 10.69 -20.78
C ASN A 126 10.24 10.31 -19.32
N ARG A 127 9.24 9.79 -18.63
CA ARG A 127 9.37 9.38 -17.23
C ARG A 127 8.85 7.97 -17.01
N ILE A 128 9.56 7.26 -16.13
CA ILE A 128 9.06 6.03 -15.51
C ILE A 128 8.47 6.36 -14.14
N TYR A 129 7.29 5.82 -13.87
CA TYR A 129 6.56 6.00 -12.61
C TYR A 129 6.55 4.71 -11.81
N LEU A 130 7.01 4.77 -10.56
CA LEU A 130 6.96 3.67 -9.61
C LEU A 130 5.84 3.85 -8.61
N PHE A 131 5.09 2.78 -8.38
CA PHE A 131 3.95 2.72 -7.48
C PHE A 131 4.28 1.82 -6.29
N LYS A 132 4.12 2.36 -5.09
CA LYS A 132 4.14 1.60 -3.84
C LYS A 132 2.77 1.69 -3.18
N GLY A 133 2.15 0.54 -2.91
CA GLY A 133 0.83 0.49 -2.26
C GLY A 133 -0.32 0.98 -3.13
N GLN A 134 -0.28 0.72 -4.44
CA GLN A 134 -1.37 1.06 -5.36
C GLN A 134 -2.71 0.47 -4.87
N GLY A 135 -3.79 1.25 -4.97
CA GLY A 135 -5.12 0.84 -4.52
C GLY A 135 -5.34 1.00 -3.01
N THR A 136 -4.36 1.52 -2.27
CA THR A 136 -4.47 1.79 -0.82
C THR A 136 -4.41 3.29 -0.53
N SER A 137 -4.85 3.68 0.68
CA SER A 137 -4.69 5.03 1.22
C SER A 137 -3.23 5.45 1.42
N ASN A 138 -2.29 4.49 1.39
CA ASN A 138 -0.86 4.72 1.51
C ASN A 138 -0.13 4.73 0.16
N CYS A 139 -0.84 4.90 -0.96
CA CYS A 139 -0.19 4.94 -2.26
C CYS A 139 0.85 6.08 -2.36
N ARG A 140 2.06 5.71 -2.78
CA ARG A 140 3.18 6.61 -3.07
C ARG A 140 3.62 6.41 -4.50
N VAL A 141 3.86 7.52 -5.19
CA VAL A 141 4.36 7.55 -6.56
C VAL A 141 5.74 8.19 -6.55
N PHE A 142 6.66 7.55 -7.24
CA PHE A 142 8.00 8.06 -7.50
C PHE A 142 8.21 8.16 -9.01
N HIS A 143 9.06 9.07 -9.47
CA HIS A 143 9.40 9.18 -10.87
C HIS A 143 10.90 9.41 -11.08
N LYS A 144 11.35 9.01 -12.26
CA LYS A 144 12.68 9.28 -12.79
C LYS A 144 12.55 9.54 -14.29
N GLN A 145 13.38 10.43 -14.81
CA GLN A 145 13.54 10.59 -16.26
C GLN A 145 14.28 9.39 -16.85
N ILE A 146 13.87 8.95 -18.04
CA ILE A 146 14.49 7.86 -18.80
C ILE A 146 14.99 8.35 -20.15
#